data_AF-A0A7C2UEZ5-F1
#
_entry.id   AF-A0A7C2UEZ5-F1
#
_cell.length_a   1.000
_cell.length_b   1.000
_cell.length_c   1.000
_cell.angle_alpha   90.00
_cell.angle_beta   90.00
_cell.angle_gamma   90.00
#
_symmetry.space_group_name_H-M   'P 1'
#
loop_
_entity.id
_entity.type
_entity.pdbx_description
1 polymer ?
#
loop_
_entity_poly.entity_id
_entity_poly.type
_entity_poly.pdbx_seq_one_letter_code
_entity_poly.pdbx_strand_id
1 'polypeptide(L)'
;MTAFELVAPFQMTGDQPQAVEKLLEGLRKGYKHQTLLGVTGSGKTFTMANVIARWGRPTLVISPNKTLAAQLYAEFREFFPHNAVEYFVSYYDYYQPEAYIPRTDTYIAKDADINEEIDKLRHAATRALFTRRDVIIVASVSCIYGLGEPSEYYEFVLRLRKGEHSNRQRVLRRLVDMQYERNDYNLVRGKFRLRGDSLTIMPAYEELAVRIDFWGDEVERILQIDPLTGEVLGELDEIEIYPAKHFVTSQ
;
A
#
# COMPACT_ATOMS: atom_id res chain seq x y z
N MET A 1 -18.31 7.18 -4.92
CA MET A 1 -17.25 7.38 -3.89
C MET A 1 -17.52 6.36 -2.80
N THR A 2 -16.59 5.46 -2.52
CA THR A 2 -16.71 4.51 -1.40
C THR A 2 -16.67 5.28 -0.08
N ALA A 3 -17.62 5.00 0.81
CA ALA A 3 -17.69 5.59 2.14
C ALA A 3 -16.93 4.70 3.14
N PHE A 4 -16.45 5.30 4.23
CA PHE A 4 -15.92 4.54 5.35
C PHE A 4 -17.05 3.80 6.08
N GLU A 5 -16.90 2.50 6.27
CA GLU A 5 -17.87 1.62 6.93
C GLU A 5 -17.30 1.15 8.27
N LEU A 6 -17.73 1.81 9.35
CA LEU A 6 -17.32 1.47 10.70
C LEU A 6 -18.14 0.28 11.22
N VAL A 7 -17.47 -0.84 11.47
CA VAL A 7 -18.03 -2.05 12.07
C VAL A 7 -17.51 -2.19 13.49
N ALA A 8 -18.42 -2.24 14.47
CA ALA A 8 -18.08 -2.51 15.86
C ALA A 8 -19.25 -3.19 16.59
N PRO A 9 -19.01 -4.15 17.49
CA PRO A 9 -20.07 -4.81 18.26
C PRO A 9 -20.59 -3.94 19.42
N PHE A 10 -20.09 -2.72 19.58
CA PHE A 10 -20.41 -1.79 20.65
C PHE A 10 -20.66 -0.39 20.10
N GLN A 11 -21.36 0.43 20.90
CA GLN A 11 -21.66 1.82 20.57
C GLN A 11 -20.74 2.77 21.35
N MET A 12 -20.68 4.03 20.94
CA MET A 12 -19.98 5.06 21.72
C MET A 12 -20.63 5.23 23.09
N THR A 13 -19.81 5.29 24.14
CA THR A 13 -20.27 5.42 25.53
C THR A 13 -19.48 6.49 26.28
N GLY A 14 -19.98 6.90 27.45
CA GLY A 14 -19.34 7.94 28.27
C GLY A 14 -19.15 9.25 27.49
N ASP A 15 -17.92 9.78 27.51
CA ASP A 15 -17.59 11.06 26.87
C ASP A 15 -17.31 10.94 25.36
N GLN A 16 -17.26 9.73 24.80
CA GLN A 16 -16.92 9.50 23.39
C GLN A 16 -17.86 10.25 22.42
N PRO A 17 -19.21 10.22 22.57
CA PRO A 17 -20.10 10.93 21.65
C PRO A 17 -19.81 12.44 21.63
N GLN A 18 -19.58 13.05 22.79
CA GLN A 18 -19.28 14.47 22.88
C GLN A 18 -17.91 14.81 22.26
N ALA A 19 -16.89 13.97 22.49
CA ALA A 19 -15.57 14.15 21.93
C ALA A 19 -15.59 14.09 20.38
N VAL A 20 -16.30 13.12 19.81
CA VAL A 20 -16.47 12.98 18.35
C VAL A 20 -17.15 14.21 17.77
N GLU A 21 -18.26 14.67 18.36
CA GLU A 21 -18.98 15.84 17.83
C GLU A 21 -18.13 17.11 17.88
N LYS A 22 -17.39 17.35 18.98
CA LYS A 22 -16.49 18.52 19.08
C LYS A 22 -15.38 18.48 18.03
N LEU A 23 -14.76 17.31 17.80
CA LEU A 23 -13.72 17.17 16.77
C LEU A 23 -14.27 17.40 15.37
N LEU A 24 -15.45 16.85 15.06
CA LEU A 24 -16.13 17.07 13.78
C LEU A 24 -16.54 18.53 13.59
N GLU A 25 -17.04 19.20 14.63
CA GLU A 25 -17.35 20.63 14.58
C GLU A 25 -16.09 21.46 14.28
N GLY A 26 -14.97 21.16 14.94
CA GLY A 26 -13.70 21.83 14.66
C GLY A 26 -13.21 21.61 13.22
N LEU A 27 -13.39 20.39 12.68
CA LEU A 27 -13.08 20.10 11.28
C LEU A 27 -13.97 20.90 10.32
N ARG A 28 -15.28 21.00 10.59
CA ARG A 28 -16.23 21.82 9.80
C ARG A 28 -15.91 23.32 9.88
N LYS A 29 -15.39 23.80 11.01
CA LYS A 29 -14.90 25.17 11.18
C LYS A 29 -13.54 25.43 10.52
N GLY A 30 -12.89 24.41 9.97
CA GLY A 30 -11.59 24.54 9.30
C GLY A 30 -10.40 24.63 10.26
N TYR A 31 -10.53 24.15 11.50
CA TYR A 31 -9.42 24.13 12.44
C TYR A 31 -8.30 23.21 11.93
N LYS A 32 -7.10 23.79 11.77
CA LYS A 32 -5.90 23.05 11.34
C LYS A 32 -5.37 22.12 12.43
N HIS A 33 -5.50 22.52 13.70
CA HIS A 33 -4.98 21.79 14.85
C HIS A 33 -6.09 21.59 15.88
N GLN A 34 -6.23 20.35 16.35
CA GLN A 34 -7.14 19.97 17.42
C GLN A 34 -6.46 18.91 18.29
N THR A 35 -6.85 18.83 19.56
CA THR A 35 -6.27 17.88 20.51
C THR A 35 -7.37 17.12 21.23
N LEU A 36 -7.35 15.79 21.10
CA LEU A 36 -8.17 14.89 21.91
C LEU A 36 -7.42 14.56 23.21
N LEU A 37 -7.79 15.21 24.31
CA LEU A 37 -7.24 14.90 25.63
C LEU A 37 -7.96 13.68 26.23
N GLY A 38 -7.56 12.48 25.84
CA GLY A 38 -8.17 11.22 26.30
C GLY A 38 -7.30 10.46 27.30
N VAL A 39 -7.87 10.12 28.46
CA VAL A 39 -7.20 9.28 29.47
C VAL A 39 -6.91 7.87 28.93
N THR A 40 -5.96 7.15 29.53
CA THR A 40 -5.69 5.74 29.17
C THR A 40 -6.95 4.88 29.40
N GLY A 41 -7.23 3.96 28.49
CA GLY A 41 -8.42 3.08 28.57
C GLY A 41 -9.74 3.71 28.11
N SER A 42 -9.79 4.99 27.74
CA SER A 42 -11.03 5.66 27.29
C SER A 42 -11.52 5.29 25.88
N GLY A 43 -10.84 4.38 25.17
CA GLY A 43 -11.22 4.00 23.79
C GLY A 43 -10.91 5.09 22.76
N LYS A 44 -9.71 5.67 22.82
CA LYS A 44 -9.26 6.73 21.88
C LYS A 44 -9.29 6.29 20.42
N THR A 45 -8.86 5.06 20.11
CA THR A 45 -8.90 4.56 18.72
C THR A 45 -10.33 4.50 18.20
N PHE A 46 -11.28 3.99 18.99
CA PHE A 46 -12.68 3.94 18.59
C PHE A 46 -13.31 5.34 18.44
N THR A 47 -12.91 6.29 19.29
CA THR A 47 -13.29 7.70 19.15
C THR A 47 -12.82 8.25 17.80
N MET A 48 -11.54 8.02 17.46
CA MET A 48 -10.98 8.47 16.18
C MET A 48 -11.56 7.71 14.98
N ALA A 49 -11.89 6.42 15.11
CA ALA A 49 -12.58 5.66 14.07
C ALA A 49 -13.95 6.27 13.75
N ASN A 50 -14.73 6.66 14.77
CA ASN A 50 -15.99 7.38 14.56
C ASN A 50 -15.79 8.75 13.87
N VAL A 51 -14.73 9.48 14.23
CA VAL A 51 -14.39 10.74 13.54
C VAL A 51 -14.06 10.49 12.07
N ILE A 52 -13.20 9.51 11.76
CA ILE A 52 -12.79 9.17 10.39
C ILE A 52 -14.01 8.76 9.55
N ALA A 53 -14.84 7.86 10.08
CA ALA A 53 -16.02 7.36 9.40
C ALA A 53 -17.01 8.48 9.03
N ARG A 54 -17.26 9.41 9.97
CA ARG A 54 -18.18 10.54 9.76
C ARG A 54 -17.57 11.67 8.94
N TRP A 55 -16.25 11.83 8.97
CA TRP A 55 -15.56 12.88 8.22
C TRP A 55 -15.32 12.52 6.75
N GLY A 56 -15.13 11.23 6.44
CA GLY A 56 -15.14 10.77 5.06
C GLY A 56 -13.90 11.14 4.25
N ARG A 57 -12.73 11.32 4.88
CA ARG A 57 -11.48 11.68 4.18
C ARG A 57 -10.36 10.66 4.43
N PRO A 58 -9.48 10.42 3.45
CA PRO A 58 -8.27 9.64 3.66
C PRO A 58 -7.49 10.18 4.88
N THR A 59 -7.06 9.28 5.76
CA THR A 59 -6.46 9.65 7.05
C THR A 59 -5.11 8.99 7.23
N LEU A 60 -4.10 9.78 7.62
CA LEU A 60 -2.79 9.31 8.04
C LEU A 60 -2.71 9.31 9.57
N VAL A 61 -2.47 8.16 10.18
CA VAL A 61 -2.26 7.99 11.62
C VAL A 61 -0.77 7.77 11.86
N ILE A 62 -0.11 8.73 12.52
CA ILE A 62 1.33 8.66 12.79
C ILE A 62 1.56 8.14 14.20
N SER A 63 2.35 7.07 14.31
CA SER A 63 2.74 6.45 15.58
C SER A 63 4.26 6.59 15.80
N PRO A 64 4.71 6.84 17.05
CA PRO A 64 6.13 7.03 17.35
C PRO A 64 6.96 5.73 17.27
N ASN A 65 6.33 4.56 17.27
CA ASN A 65 7.05 3.28 17.22
C ASN A 65 6.27 2.20 16.45
N LYS A 66 7.00 1.19 15.96
CA LYS A 66 6.44 0.08 15.15
C LYS A 66 5.40 -0.75 15.94
N THR A 67 5.60 -0.96 17.24
CA THR A 67 4.70 -1.77 18.07
C THR A 67 3.30 -1.15 18.18
N LEU A 68 3.21 0.14 18.53
CA LEU A 68 1.95 0.86 18.61
C LEU A 68 1.34 1.06 17.21
N ALA A 69 2.17 1.23 16.18
CA ALA A 69 1.67 1.30 14.80
C ALA A 69 0.98 -0.02 14.41
N ALA A 70 1.57 -1.17 14.72
CA ALA A 70 0.98 -2.48 14.45
C ALA A 70 -0.32 -2.70 15.22
N GLN A 71 -0.38 -2.28 16.49
CA GLN A 71 -1.62 -2.33 17.30
C GLN A 71 -2.73 -1.49 16.68
N LEU A 72 -2.45 -0.23 16.33
CA LEU A 72 -3.42 0.66 15.69
C LEU A 72 -3.86 0.12 14.33
N TYR A 73 -2.94 -0.44 13.53
CA TYR A 73 -3.27 -1.08 12.26
C TYR A 73 -4.25 -2.24 12.44
N ALA A 74 -4.01 -3.12 13.41
CA ALA A 74 -4.92 -4.22 13.72
C ALA A 74 -6.30 -3.70 14.17
N GLU A 75 -6.34 -2.75 15.12
CA GLU A 75 -7.59 -2.16 15.60
C GLU A 75 -8.38 -1.49 14.46
N PHE A 76 -7.73 -0.69 13.61
CA PHE A 76 -8.39 -0.05 12.48
C PHE A 76 -8.87 -1.07 11.44
N ARG A 77 -8.15 -2.17 11.21
CA ARG A 77 -8.60 -3.26 10.33
C ARG A 77 -9.85 -3.95 10.84
N GLU A 78 -9.96 -4.14 12.14
CA GLU A 78 -11.18 -4.67 12.76
C GLU A 78 -12.35 -3.68 12.65
N PHE A 79 -12.08 -2.39 12.83
CA PHE A 79 -13.11 -1.34 12.71
C PHE A 79 -13.55 -1.07 11.26
N PHE A 80 -12.68 -1.27 10.28
CA PHE A 80 -12.95 -0.95 8.88
C PHE A 80 -12.63 -2.14 7.95
N PRO A 81 -13.31 -3.29 8.11
CA PRO A 81 -12.99 -4.51 7.36
C PRO A 81 -13.29 -4.39 5.85
N HIS A 82 -14.06 -3.39 5.44
CA HIS A 82 -14.45 -3.13 4.06
C HIS A 82 -13.70 -1.95 3.41
N ASN A 83 -12.87 -1.24 4.18
CA ASN A 83 -12.06 -0.12 3.69
C ASN A 83 -10.57 -0.49 3.57
N ALA A 84 -9.78 0.35 2.91
CA ALA A 84 -8.34 0.14 2.83
C ALA A 84 -7.67 0.68 4.09
N VAL A 85 -7.34 -0.23 5.01
CA VAL A 85 -6.48 0.07 6.15
C VAL A 85 -5.11 -0.50 5.82
N GLU A 86 -4.12 0.38 5.76
CA GLU A 86 -2.80 0.10 5.21
C GLU A 86 -1.70 0.43 6.24
N TYR A 87 -0.53 -0.19 6.06
CA TYR A 87 0.58 -0.09 7.01
C TYR A 87 1.85 0.45 6.35
N PHE A 88 2.41 1.53 6.91
CA PHE A 88 3.56 2.22 6.32
C PHE A 88 4.66 2.54 7.34
N VAL A 89 5.59 1.61 7.54
CA VAL A 89 6.75 1.77 8.42
C VAL A 89 8.06 1.49 7.68
N SER A 90 9.19 1.69 8.35
CA SER A 90 10.47 1.24 7.79
C SER A 90 10.43 -0.26 7.53
N TYR A 91 10.67 -0.64 6.28
CA TYR A 91 10.86 -2.01 5.82
C TYR A 91 12.21 -2.62 6.19
N TYR A 92 13.08 -1.91 6.89
CA TYR A 92 14.32 -2.51 7.38
C TYR A 92 14.07 -3.22 8.70
N ASP A 93 14.44 -4.50 8.76
CA ASP A 93 14.54 -5.26 10.01
C ASP A 93 15.82 -4.90 10.76
N TYR A 94 16.90 -4.73 10.00
CA TYR A 94 18.17 -4.18 10.47
C TYR A 94 18.61 -3.04 9.55
N TYR A 95 19.11 -1.95 10.13
CA TYR A 95 19.66 -0.85 9.35
C TYR A 95 20.82 -0.17 10.09
N GLN A 96 21.98 -0.19 9.46
CA GLN A 96 23.14 0.58 9.84
C GLN A 96 23.37 1.67 8.77
N PRO A 97 23.27 2.95 9.13
CA PRO A 97 23.59 4.02 8.21
C PRO A 97 25.09 4.01 7.90
N GLU A 98 25.44 4.47 6.71
CA GLU A 98 26.81 4.82 6.39
C GLU A 98 27.26 5.99 7.28
N ALA A 99 28.41 5.86 7.91
CA ALA A 99 28.94 6.90 8.78
C ALA A 99 30.46 6.89 8.79
N TYR A 100 31.04 8.04 9.12
CA TYR A 100 32.46 8.16 9.39
C TYR A 100 32.63 8.74 10.80
N ILE A 101 33.47 8.10 11.62
CA ILE A 101 33.77 8.51 13.00
C ILE A 101 35.18 9.14 13.02
N PRO A 102 35.29 10.47 13.03
CA PRO A 102 36.59 11.14 12.90
C PRO A 102 37.55 10.84 14.04
N ARG A 103 37.03 10.65 15.27
CA ARG A 103 37.84 10.43 16.47
C ARG A 103 38.66 9.15 16.40
N THR A 104 38.15 8.14 15.71
CA THR A 104 38.79 6.82 15.58
C THR A 104 39.21 6.53 14.14
N ASP A 105 39.10 7.53 13.25
CA ASP A 105 39.32 7.38 11.81
C ASP A 105 38.64 6.13 11.24
N THR A 106 37.37 5.92 11.61
CA THR A 106 36.65 4.69 11.29
C THR A 106 35.53 4.98 10.31
N TYR A 107 35.57 4.33 9.15
CA TYR A 107 34.46 4.27 8.22
C TYR A 107 33.56 3.08 8.56
N ILE A 108 32.26 3.34 8.64
CA ILE A 108 31.19 2.37 8.87
C ILE A 108 30.39 2.31 7.57
N ALA A 109 30.50 1.19 6.87
CA ALA A 109 29.72 0.95 5.66
C ALA A 109 28.22 0.81 6.00
N LYS A 110 27.38 1.20 5.04
CA LYS A 110 25.95 0.88 5.08
C LYS A 110 25.76 -0.63 5.07
N ASP A 111 24.91 -1.10 5.98
CA ASP A 111 24.45 -2.48 6.01
C ASP A 111 22.96 -2.49 6.37
N ALA A 112 22.17 -3.33 5.72
CA ALA A 112 20.73 -3.33 5.90
C ALA A 112 20.10 -4.67 5.49
N ASP A 113 19.06 -5.04 6.22
CA ASP A 113 18.22 -6.21 5.91
C ASP A 113 16.78 -5.75 5.69
N ILE A 114 16.18 -6.18 4.58
CA ILE A 114 14.86 -5.75 4.13
C ILE A 114 13.82 -6.82 4.45
N ASN A 115 12.74 -6.38 5.09
CA ASN A 115 11.55 -7.17 5.32
C ASN A 115 10.58 -7.05 4.13
N GLU A 116 10.56 -8.11 3.32
CA GLU A 116 9.71 -8.22 2.12
C GLU A 116 8.21 -8.08 2.40
N GLU A 117 7.75 -8.42 3.61
CA GLU A 117 6.34 -8.29 3.98
C GLU A 117 5.97 -6.84 4.28
N ILE A 118 6.85 -6.11 4.97
CA ILE A 118 6.66 -4.67 5.17
C ILE A 118 6.78 -3.91 3.84
N ASP A 119 7.67 -4.31 2.94
CA ASP A 119 7.77 -3.69 1.62
C ASP A 119 6.48 -3.84 0.80
N LYS A 120 5.88 -5.05 0.78
CA LYS A 120 4.55 -5.26 0.19
C LYS A 120 3.53 -4.29 0.78
N LEU A 121 3.45 -4.19 2.11
CA LEU A 121 2.47 -3.32 2.78
C LEU A 121 2.67 -1.85 2.43
N ARG A 122 3.93 -1.39 2.26
CA ARG A 122 4.22 -0.03 1.80
C ARG A 122 3.74 0.21 0.38
N HIS A 123 3.93 -0.76 -0.52
CA HIS A 123 3.43 -0.70 -1.89
C HIS A 123 1.90 -0.70 -1.94
N ALA A 124 1.25 -1.53 -1.12
CA ALA A 124 -0.21 -1.55 -0.97
C ALA A 124 -0.73 -0.17 -0.50
N ALA A 125 -0.09 0.42 0.52
CA ALA A 125 -0.43 1.74 1.04
C ALA A 125 -0.38 2.85 -0.02
N THR A 126 0.70 2.91 -0.80
CA THR A 126 0.83 3.92 -1.86
C THR A 126 -0.16 3.72 -2.99
N ARG A 127 -0.40 2.46 -3.41
CA ARG A 127 -1.39 2.14 -4.44
C ARG A 127 -2.80 2.50 -3.99
N ALA A 128 -3.17 2.21 -2.75
CA ALA A 128 -4.50 2.49 -2.22
C ALA A 128 -4.88 3.98 -2.35
N LEU A 129 -3.92 4.89 -2.21
CA LEU A 129 -4.16 6.33 -2.38
C LEU A 129 -4.53 6.74 -3.81
N PHE A 130 -4.13 5.97 -4.82
CA PHE A 130 -4.48 6.21 -6.22
C PHE A 130 -5.79 5.56 -6.64
N THR A 131 -6.12 4.41 -6.03
CA THR A 131 -7.26 3.59 -6.46
C THR A 131 -8.56 3.91 -5.72
N ARG A 132 -8.49 4.43 -4.48
CA ARG A 132 -9.68 4.69 -3.65
C ARG A 132 -9.51 5.87 -2.68
N ARG A 133 -10.63 6.34 -2.11
CA ARG A 133 -10.67 7.50 -1.20
C ARG A 133 -10.88 7.13 0.27
N ASP A 134 -11.33 5.92 0.53
CA ASP A 134 -11.59 5.36 1.85
C ASP A 134 -10.35 4.61 2.36
N VAL A 135 -9.26 5.38 2.57
CA VAL A 135 -7.94 4.86 2.97
C VAL A 135 -7.54 5.39 4.36
N ILE A 136 -7.10 4.50 5.24
CA ILE A 136 -6.42 4.83 6.49
C ILE A 136 -5.02 4.25 6.41
N ILE A 137 -3.99 5.09 6.50
CA ILE A 137 -2.60 4.63 6.58
C ILE A 137 -2.12 4.78 8.02
N VAL A 138 -1.73 3.68 8.66
CA VAL A 138 -1.03 3.72 9.94
C VAL A 138 0.47 3.69 9.67
N ALA A 139 1.16 4.76 10.04
CA ALA A 139 2.55 4.97 9.68
C ALA A 139 3.45 5.27 10.88
N SER A 140 4.74 4.99 10.73
CA SER A 140 5.77 5.58 11.58
C SER A 140 6.29 6.89 10.95
N VAL A 141 7.32 7.49 11.55
CA VAL A 141 8.07 8.60 10.93
C VAL A 141 8.65 8.25 9.55
N SER A 142 8.57 7.00 9.07
CA SER A 142 8.87 6.69 7.68
C SER A 142 8.04 7.52 6.68
N CYS A 143 6.85 8.02 7.06
CA CYS A 143 6.01 8.83 6.16
C CYS A 143 6.56 10.24 5.86
N ILE A 144 7.63 10.67 6.55
CA ILE A 144 8.32 11.94 6.26
C ILE A 144 9.65 11.75 5.54
N TYR A 145 10.04 10.50 5.25
CA TYR A 145 11.22 10.20 4.43
C TYR A 145 10.84 10.24 2.95
N GLY A 146 11.84 10.50 2.10
CA GLY A 146 11.65 10.61 0.66
C GLY A 146 11.05 9.34 0.03
N LEU A 147 10.20 9.56 -0.97
CA LEU A 147 9.73 8.59 -1.96
C LEU A 147 9.86 9.24 -3.34
N GLY A 148 9.72 8.45 -4.41
CA GLY A 148 9.61 9.00 -5.77
C GLY A 148 8.41 9.93 -5.91
N GLU A 149 8.42 10.78 -6.94
CA GLU A 149 7.30 11.70 -7.19
C GLU A 149 6.02 10.90 -7.48
N PRO A 150 4.87 11.23 -6.86
CA PRO A 150 3.63 10.50 -7.09
C PRO A 150 3.15 10.49 -8.55
N SER A 151 3.41 11.57 -9.29
CA SER A 151 3.10 11.72 -10.71
C SER A 151 3.92 10.73 -11.55
N GLU A 152 5.24 10.70 -11.36
CA GLU A 152 6.15 9.74 -12.01
C GLU A 152 5.72 8.30 -11.70
N TYR A 153 5.49 7.98 -10.43
CA TYR A 153 5.03 6.64 -10.02
C TYR A 153 3.76 6.21 -10.77
N TYR A 154 2.83 7.14 -10.98
CA TYR A 154 1.59 6.89 -11.70
C TYR A 154 1.77 6.78 -13.21
N GLU A 155 2.66 7.56 -13.82
CA GLU A 155 2.98 7.48 -15.25
C GLU A 155 3.53 6.12 -15.65
N PHE A 156 4.28 5.47 -14.76
CA PHE A 156 4.82 4.13 -15.00
C PHE A 156 3.75 3.03 -14.96
N VAL A 157 2.54 3.27 -14.43
CA VAL A 157 1.48 2.25 -14.31
C VAL A 157 1.12 1.64 -15.65
N LEU A 158 1.32 0.32 -15.75
CA LEU A 158 0.92 -0.47 -16.91
C LEU A 158 -0.56 -0.81 -16.77
N ARG A 159 -1.38 -0.31 -17.71
CA ARG A 159 -2.79 -0.68 -17.83
C ARG A 159 -2.95 -1.67 -18.96
N LEU A 160 -3.72 -2.71 -18.71
CA LEU A 160 -4.11 -3.68 -19.73
C LEU A 160 -5.60 -3.93 -19.67
N ARG A 161 -6.25 -4.01 -20.83
CA ARG A 161 -7.68 -4.29 -20.96
C ARG A 161 -7.94 -5.41 -21.95
N LYS A 162 -8.87 -6.30 -21.62
CA LYS A 162 -9.34 -7.36 -22.52
C LYS A 162 -9.83 -6.77 -23.85
N GLY A 163 -9.38 -7.36 -24.96
CA GLY A 163 -9.70 -6.95 -26.33
C GLY A 163 -8.90 -5.75 -26.86
N GLU A 164 -7.96 -5.20 -26.08
CA GLU A 164 -7.10 -4.14 -26.59
C GLU A 164 -5.89 -4.71 -27.37
N HIS A 165 -5.40 -3.94 -28.34
CA HIS A 165 -4.13 -4.23 -29.00
C HIS A 165 -2.94 -3.71 -28.19
N SER A 166 -2.20 -4.64 -27.58
CA SER A 166 -1.02 -4.37 -26.76
C SER A 166 0.15 -5.23 -27.24
N ASN A 167 1.13 -4.58 -27.87
CA ASN A 167 2.34 -5.28 -28.32
C ASN A 167 3.09 -5.88 -27.12
N ARG A 168 3.18 -7.21 -27.10
CA ARG A 168 3.75 -7.96 -25.97
C ARG A 168 5.15 -7.51 -25.61
N GLN A 169 6.01 -7.24 -26.58
CA GLN A 169 7.39 -6.85 -26.32
C GLN A 169 7.49 -5.47 -25.66
N ARG A 170 6.57 -4.56 -25.98
CA ARG A 170 6.44 -3.27 -25.30
C ARG A 170 5.97 -3.44 -23.85
N VAL A 171 5.02 -4.35 -23.60
CA VAL A 171 4.56 -4.68 -22.24
C VAL A 171 5.72 -5.19 -21.39
N LEU A 172 6.52 -6.12 -21.91
CA LEU A 172 7.68 -6.67 -21.19
C LEU A 172 8.74 -5.61 -20.89
N ARG A 173 9.04 -4.72 -21.84
CA ARG A 173 9.97 -3.60 -21.61
C ARG A 173 9.45 -2.67 -20.51
N ARG A 174 8.16 -2.32 -20.56
CA ARG A 174 7.54 -1.47 -19.53
C ARG A 174 7.61 -2.11 -18.14
N LEU A 175 7.42 -3.44 -18.03
CA LEU A 175 7.59 -4.14 -16.76
C LEU A 175 9.02 -4.02 -16.21
N VAL A 176 10.03 -4.13 -17.07
CA VAL A 176 11.44 -3.92 -16.68
C VAL A 176 11.68 -2.48 -16.26
N ASP A 177 11.15 -1.50 -16.99
CA ASP A 177 11.24 -0.07 -16.64
C ASP A 177 10.61 0.18 -15.25
N MET A 178 9.49 -0.49 -14.96
CA MET A 178 8.80 -0.54 -13.67
C MET A 178 9.52 -1.35 -12.58
N GLN A 179 10.77 -1.75 -12.81
CA GLN A 179 11.63 -2.51 -11.88
C GLN A 179 11.18 -3.95 -11.61
N TYR A 180 10.38 -4.54 -12.50
CA TYR A 180 10.11 -5.98 -12.41
C TYR A 180 11.22 -6.81 -13.06
N GLU A 181 11.51 -7.95 -12.45
CA GLU A 181 12.50 -8.90 -12.95
C GLU A 181 11.85 -10.08 -13.68
N ARG A 182 12.43 -10.48 -14.81
CA ARG A 182 12.01 -11.73 -15.46
C ARG A 182 12.58 -12.93 -14.69
N ASN A 183 11.72 -13.86 -14.28
CA ASN A 183 12.12 -15.13 -13.67
C ASN A 183 11.17 -16.26 -14.09
N ASP A 184 11.61 -17.07 -15.05
CA ASP A 184 10.79 -18.16 -15.62
C ASP A 184 10.68 -19.40 -14.72
N TYR A 185 11.54 -19.51 -13.70
CA TYR A 185 11.62 -20.63 -12.77
C TYR A 185 10.81 -20.41 -11.50
N ASN A 186 11.01 -19.27 -10.84
CA ASN A 186 10.38 -18.95 -9.56
C ASN A 186 9.60 -17.64 -9.65
N LEU A 187 8.28 -17.73 -9.53
CA LEU A 187 7.39 -16.59 -9.57
C LEU A 187 7.16 -16.07 -8.15
N VAL A 188 7.89 -15.00 -7.80
CA VAL A 188 7.76 -14.27 -6.53
C VAL A 188 7.49 -12.80 -6.80
N ARG A 189 7.17 -12.02 -5.75
CA ARG A 189 6.82 -10.60 -5.85
C ARG A 189 7.84 -9.80 -6.66
N GLY A 190 7.33 -8.84 -7.45
CA GLY A 190 8.16 -8.01 -8.31
C GLY A 190 8.74 -8.76 -9.51
N LYS A 191 8.26 -9.97 -9.82
CA LYS A 191 8.74 -10.77 -10.96
C LYS A 191 7.63 -11.10 -11.94
N PHE A 192 8.04 -11.38 -13.17
CA PHE A 192 7.16 -11.92 -14.20
C PHE A 192 7.83 -13.07 -14.95
N ARG A 193 7.02 -13.89 -15.60
CA ARG A 193 7.46 -14.96 -16.51
C ARG A 193 6.64 -14.97 -17.77
N LEU A 194 7.23 -15.44 -18.85
CA LEU A 194 6.54 -15.61 -20.13
C LEU A 194 6.61 -17.07 -20.56
N ARG A 195 5.45 -17.69 -20.78
CA ARG A 195 5.33 -19.07 -21.28
C ARG A 195 4.41 -19.08 -22.50
N GLY A 196 5.02 -19.21 -23.69
CA GLY A 196 4.28 -19.07 -24.95
C GLY A 196 3.64 -17.69 -25.02
N ASP A 197 2.31 -17.67 -25.14
CA ASP A 197 1.52 -16.44 -25.23
C ASP A 197 0.92 -15.99 -23.89
N SER A 198 1.25 -16.66 -22.79
CA SER A 198 0.83 -16.28 -21.45
C SER A 198 1.93 -15.55 -20.69
N LEU A 199 1.68 -14.30 -20.30
CA LEU A 199 2.49 -13.51 -19.39
C LEU A 199 1.93 -13.66 -17.97
N THR A 200 2.71 -14.16 -17.03
CA THR A 200 2.31 -14.18 -15.61
C THR A 200 3.15 -13.16 -14.83
N ILE A 201 2.49 -12.29 -14.08
CA ILE A 201 3.10 -11.23 -13.29
C ILE A 201 2.71 -11.46 -11.83
N MET A 202 3.67 -11.35 -10.91
CA MET A 202 3.42 -11.31 -9.48
C MET A 202 3.61 -9.87 -8.99
N PRO A 203 2.52 -9.10 -8.79
CA PRO A 203 2.62 -7.72 -8.34
C PRO A 203 3.37 -7.58 -7.01
N ALA A 204 4.05 -6.45 -6.80
CA ALA A 204 4.80 -6.21 -5.56
C ALA A 204 3.91 -5.99 -4.33
N TYR A 205 2.63 -5.66 -4.54
CA TYR A 205 1.66 -5.25 -3.52
C TYR A 205 0.52 -6.26 -3.30
N GLU A 206 0.43 -7.33 -4.10
CA GLU A 206 -0.64 -8.34 -4.00
C GLU A 206 -0.09 -9.68 -3.51
N GLU A 207 -1.00 -10.54 -3.06
CA GLU A 207 -0.72 -11.96 -2.81
C GLU A 207 -1.07 -12.85 -4.00
N LEU A 208 -1.90 -12.35 -4.91
CA LEU A 208 -2.37 -13.07 -6.09
C LEU A 208 -1.59 -12.64 -7.33
N ALA A 209 -1.26 -13.62 -8.18
CA ALA A 209 -0.62 -13.34 -9.45
C ALA A 209 -1.68 -13.03 -10.52
N VAL A 210 -1.25 -12.31 -11.56
CA VAL A 210 -2.07 -11.99 -12.73
C VAL A 210 -1.49 -12.71 -13.93
N ARG A 211 -2.31 -13.48 -14.64
CA ARG A 211 -1.95 -14.09 -15.93
C ARG A 211 -2.69 -13.38 -17.04
N ILE A 212 -1.95 -12.87 -18.02
CA ILE A 212 -2.45 -12.23 -19.22
C ILE A 212 -2.16 -13.15 -20.40
N ASP A 213 -3.20 -13.67 -21.02
CA ASP A 213 -3.11 -14.49 -22.23
C ASP A 213 -3.26 -13.58 -23.45
N PHE A 214 -2.33 -13.70 -24.40
CA PHE A 214 -2.32 -12.93 -25.64
C PHE A 214 -2.74 -13.79 -26.83
N TRP A 215 -3.40 -13.18 -27.81
CA TRP A 215 -3.57 -13.73 -29.16
C TRP A 215 -2.88 -12.80 -30.16
N GLY A 216 -1.65 -13.13 -30.55
CA GLY A 216 -0.80 -12.19 -31.28
C GLY A 216 -0.49 -10.95 -30.44
N ASP A 217 -1.00 -9.79 -30.88
CA ASP A 217 -0.85 -8.50 -30.20
C ASP A 217 -2.16 -8.06 -29.51
N GLU A 218 -3.14 -8.95 -29.31
CA GLU A 218 -4.39 -8.68 -28.60
C GLU A 218 -4.38 -9.32 -27.20
N VAL A 219 -4.87 -8.61 -26.18
CA VAL A 219 -5.11 -9.17 -24.84
C VAL A 219 -6.39 -9.99 -24.87
N GLU A 220 -6.26 -11.32 -24.88
CA GLU A 220 -7.41 -12.24 -24.97
C GLU A 220 -8.11 -12.38 -23.62
N ARG A 221 -7.34 -12.61 -22.55
CA ARG A 221 -7.86 -12.84 -21.19
C ARG A 221 -6.91 -12.29 -20.13
N ILE A 222 -7.49 -11.80 -19.03
CA ILE A 222 -6.76 -11.40 -17.83
C ILE A 222 -7.33 -12.22 -16.68
N LEU A 223 -6.49 -13.02 -16.05
CA LEU A 223 -6.88 -13.98 -15.02
C LEU A 223 -6.16 -13.68 -13.72
N GLN A 224 -6.89 -13.73 -12.62
CA GLN A 224 -6.31 -13.73 -11.28
C GLN A 224 -6.07 -15.18 -10.86
N ILE A 225 -4.84 -15.49 -10.45
CA ILE A 225 -4.43 -16.86 -10.12
C ILE A 225 -3.74 -16.92 -8.76
N ASP A 226 -3.90 -18.06 -8.10
CA ASP A 226 -3.06 -18.42 -6.94
C ASP A 226 -1.63 -18.73 -7.45
N PRO A 227 -0.58 -18.05 -6.95
CA PRO A 227 0.78 -18.24 -7.43
C PRO A 227 1.40 -19.59 -7.03
N LEU A 228 0.89 -20.25 -5.99
CA LEU A 228 1.38 -21.53 -5.48
C LEU A 228 0.72 -22.71 -6.19
N THR A 229 -0.61 -22.69 -6.31
CA THR A 229 -1.37 -23.80 -6.92
C THR A 229 -1.56 -23.64 -8.42
N GLY A 230 -1.54 -22.39 -8.92
CA GLY A 230 -1.89 -22.06 -10.30
C GLY A 230 -3.40 -22.07 -10.58
N GLU A 231 -4.23 -22.21 -9.54
CA GLU A 231 -5.69 -22.16 -9.64
C GLU A 231 -6.15 -20.79 -10.15
N VAL A 232 -7.14 -20.79 -11.06
CA VAL A 232 -7.77 -19.57 -11.56
C VAL A 232 -8.87 -19.17 -10.59
N LEU A 233 -8.70 -18.03 -9.95
CA LEU A 233 -9.63 -17.48 -8.95
C LEU A 233 -10.70 -16.59 -9.58
N GLY A 234 -10.41 -16.00 -10.73
CA GLY A 234 -11.34 -15.15 -11.45
C GLY A 234 -10.76 -14.61 -12.76
N GLU A 235 -11.64 -13.99 -13.55
CA GLU A 235 -11.29 -13.28 -14.77
C GLU A 235 -11.60 -11.79 -14.59
N LEU A 236 -10.74 -10.93 -15.13
CA LEU A 236 -10.82 -9.48 -15.04
C LEU A 236 -10.97 -8.88 -16.44
N ASP A 237 -11.76 -7.81 -16.55
CA ASP A 237 -11.87 -7.06 -17.81
C ASP A 237 -10.67 -6.13 -18.03
N GLU A 238 -10.08 -5.62 -16.95
CA GLU A 238 -8.92 -4.74 -16.95
C GLU A 238 -8.03 -4.94 -15.72
N ILE A 239 -6.76 -4.56 -15.83
CA ILE A 239 -5.81 -4.57 -14.73
C ILE A 239 -4.86 -3.37 -14.81
N GLU A 240 -4.53 -2.83 -13.64
CA GLU A 240 -3.44 -1.88 -13.46
C GLU A 240 -2.30 -2.54 -12.69
N ILE A 241 -1.11 -2.58 -13.28
CA ILE A 241 0.13 -3.01 -12.65
C ILE A 241 0.92 -1.76 -12.25
N TYR A 242 1.22 -1.62 -10.97
CA TYR A 242 2.01 -0.50 -10.42
C TYR A 242 3.49 -0.89 -10.31
N PRO A 243 4.43 0.08 -10.28
CA PRO A 243 5.86 -0.24 -10.20
C PRO A 243 6.26 -1.04 -8.96
N ALA A 244 7.25 -1.92 -9.14
CA ALA A 244 7.78 -2.81 -8.11
C ALA A 244 8.72 -2.11 -7.11
N LYS A 245 9.04 -0.84 -7.33
CA LYS A 245 9.79 0.02 -6.40
C LYS A 245 9.18 1.42 -6.35
N HIS A 246 9.26 2.09 -5.20
CA HIS A 246 8.80 3.49 -5.07
C HIS A 246 9.70 4.52 -5.74
N PHE A 247 10.93 4.15 -6.08
CA PHE A 247 11.86 4.99 -6.84
C PHE A 247 12.04 4.38 -8.23
N VAL A 248 11.37 4.97 -9.20
CA VAL A 248 11.53 4.65 -10.61
C VAL A 248 11.97 5.93 -11.29
N THR A 249 13.11 5.88 -11.96
CA THR A 249 13.63 7.01 -12.73
C THR A 249 13.31 6.79 -14.20
N SER A 250 12.73 7.77 -14.86
CA SER A 250 12.83 7.86 -16.32
C SER A 250 14.32 7.99 -16.67
N GLN A 251 14.82 7.13 -17.55
CA GLN A 251 16.14 7.36 -18.15
C GLN A 251 16.09 8.54 -19.12
#